data_AF-W4QZC8-F1
#
_entry.id   AF-W4QZC8-F1
#
_cell.length_a   1.000
_cell.length_b   1.000
_cell.length_c   1.000
_cell.angle_alpha   90.00
_cell.angle_beta   90.00
_cell.angle_gamma   90.00
#
_symmetry.space_group_name_H-M   'P 1'
#
loop_
_entity.id
_entity.type
_entity.pdbx_description
1 polymer ?
#
loop_
_entity_poly.entity_id
_entity_poly.type
_entity_poly.pdbx_seq_one_letter_code
_entity_poly.pdbx_strand_id
1 'polypeptide(L)'
;MAVDMGGPINKAAFTFGIAMIDAGNFGPHAAVMAGGMVPPLGIALATTLFKSKFTKQEREAGKTNYVLGASFITEGAIPFAAADPGRVIPSIIVGSAVAGALTAIFNIGLPAPHGGLFVIPLVYGNAFMYLIAIIVGAIVTALMLGFWKKKTV
;
A
#
# COMPACT_ATOMS: atom_id res chain seq x y z
N MET A 1 4.73 4.70 4.09
CA MET A 1 5.46 3.65 3.34
C MET A 1 5.21 3.69 1.83
N ALA A 2 4.94 4.84 1.21
CA ALA A 2 4.60 4.89 -0.23
C ALA A 2 5.42 5.90 -1.04
N VAL A 3 6.23 6.74 -0.40
CA VAL A 3 6.86 7.89 -1.07
C VAL A 3 7.97 7.46 -2.02
N ASP A 4 8.78 6.49 -1.58
CA ASP A 4 9.98 6.05 -2.30
C ASP A 4 10.07 4.52 -2.45
N MET A 5 8.93 3.83 -2.26
CA MET A 5 8.73 2.40 -2.55
C MET A 5 9.85 1.46 -2.03
N GLY A 6 10.36 1.72 -0.82
CA GLY A 6 11.44 0.93 -0.19
C GLY A 6 12.74 1.73 0.05
N GLY A 7 12.75 3.01 -0.34
CA GLY A 7 13.85 3.93 -0.10
C GLY A 7 14.00 4.41 1.35
N PRO A 8 14.84 5.44 1.58
CA PRO A 8 15.17 5.95 2.92
C PRO A 8 13.96 6.43 3.74
N ILE A 9 12.96 7.06 3.12
CA ILE A 9 11.76 7.57 3.80
C ILE A 9 10.92 6.40 4.30
N ASN A 10 10.73 5.37 3.47
CA ASN A 10 10.08 4.14 3.89
C ASN A 10 10.85 3.47 5.03
N LYS A 11 12.16 3.32 4.93
CA LYS A 11 12.96 2.71 6.00
C LYS A 11 12.88 3.49 7.30
N ALA A 12 12.91 4.82 7.25
CA ALA A 12 12.73 5.67 8.43
C ALA A 12 11.36 5.45 9.10
N ALA A 13 10.28 5.40 8.31
CA ALA A 13 8.94 5.13 8.83
C ALA A 13 8.81 3.72 9.43
N PHE A 14 9.43 2.71 8.80
CA PHE A 14 9.48 1.34 9.32
C PHE A 14 10.20 1.27 10.67
N THR A 15 11.40 1.83 10.76
CA THR A 15 12.18 1.88 12.00
C THR A 15 11.46 2.65 13.10
N PHE A 16 10.79 3.76 12.77
CA PHE A 16 9.93 4.47 13.71
C PHE A 16 8.81 3.57 14.22
N GLY A 17 8.12 2.83 13.34
CA GLY A 17 7.09 1.88 13.75
C GLY A 17 7.61 0.83 14.74
N ILE A 18 8.82 0.28 14.51
CA ILE A 18 9.45 -0.66 15.44
C ILE A 18 9.74 0.00 16.79
N ALA A 19 10.28 1.22 16.81
CA ALA A 19 10.52 1.95 18.05
C ALA A 19 9.22 2.19 18.84
N MET A 20 8.09 2.40 18.15
CA MET A 20 6.78 2.53 18.81
C MET A 20 6.27 1.20 19.39
N ILE A 21 6.56 0.06 18.75
CA ILE A 21 6.28 -1.26 19.34
C ILE A 21 7.02 -1.42 20.67
N ASP A 22 8.31 -1.08 20.71
CA ASP A 22 9.15 -1.14 21.93
C ASP A 22 8.60 -0.22 23.04
N ALA A 23 8.08 0.94 22.67
CA ALA A 23 7.39 1.86 23.57
C ALA A 23 5.96 1.42 23.98
N GLY A 24 5.52 0.21 23.58
CA GLY A 24 4.19 -0.33 23.90
C GLY A 24 3.04 0.25 23.08
N ASN A 25 3.33 1.02 22.03
CA ASN A 25 2.34 1.59 21.13
C ASN A 25 2.35 0.92 19.75
N PHE A 26 1.42 -0.01 19.55
CA PHE A 26 1.35 -0.85 18.35
C PHE A 26 0.65 -0.18 17.15
N GLY A 27 -0.02 0.96 17.36
CA GLY A 27 -0.81 1.64 16.33
C GLY A 27 0.01 2.18 15.17
N PRO A 28 1.09 2.95 15.41
CA PRO A 28 1.95 3.47 14.35
C PRO A 28 2.51 2.38 13.44
N HIS A 29 2.94 1.24 13.99
CA HIS A 29 3.46 0.14 13.16
C HIS A 29 2.37 -0.47 12.27
N ALA A 30 1.15 -0.65 12.78
CA ALA A 30 0.01 -1.11 11.99
C ALA A 30 -0.28 -0.18 10.79
N ALA A 31 -0.26 1.14 11.02
CA ALA A 31 -0.48 2.13 9.96
C ALA A 31 0.62 2.09 8.89
N VAL A 32 1.88 1.96 9.32
CA VAL A 32 3.04 1.84 8.42
C VAL A 32 2.92 0.56 7.58
N MET A 33 2.54 -0.57 8.18
CA MET A 33 2.40 -1.85 7.48
C MET A 33 1.23 -1.83 6.49
N ALA A 34 0.04 -1.37 6.90
CA ALA A 34 -1.09 -1.23 5.98
C ALA A 34 -0.74 -0.32 4.79
N GLY A 35 -0.12 0.82 5.09
CA GLY A 35 0.30 1.79 4.08
C GLY A 35 1.36 1.26 3.10
N GLY A 36 2.18 0.27 3.46
CA GLY A 36 3.17 -0.32 2.53
C GLY A 36 2.61 -1.44 1.65
N MET A 37 1.51 -2.09 2.05
CA MET A 37 0.82 -3.05 1.18
C MET A 37 0.05 -2.35 0.05
N VAL A 38 -0.44 -1.14 0.30
CA VAL A 38 -1.33 -0.41 -0.60
C VAL A 38 -0.74 -0.08 -1.98
N PRO A 39 0.51 0.42 -2.14
CA PRO A 39 1.02 0.85 -3.44
C PRO A 39 0.96 -0.23 -4.53
N PRO A 40 1.53 -1.45 -4.33
CA PRO A 40 1.41 -2.53 -5.31
C PRO A 40 -0.04 -3.02 -5.46
N LEU A 41 -0.81 -3.19 -4.38
CA LEU A 41 -2.22 -3.65 -4.48
C LEU A 41 -3.08 -2.67 -5.29
N GLY A 42 -2.93 -1.37 -5.04
CA GLY A 42 -3.66 -0.32 -5.73
C GLY A 42 -3.30 -0.23 -7.21
N ILE A 43 -2.02 -0.43 -7.57
CA ILE A 43 -1.59 -0.52 -8.97
C ILE A 43 -2.15 -1.78 -9.65
N ALA A 44 -2.14 -2.92 -8.95
CA ALA A 44 -2.70 -4.17 -9.45
C ALA A 44 -4.21 -4.02 -9.75
N LEU A 45 -4.95 -3.36 -8.85
CA LEU A 45 -6.35 -3.01 -9.06
C LEU A 45 -6.52 -2.01 -10.21
N ALA A 46 -5.70 -0.97 -10.27
CA ALA A 46 -5.78 0.04 -11.34
C ALA A 46 -5.61 -0.60 -12.74
N THR A 47 -4.60 -1.45 -12.89
CA THR A 47 -4.32 -2.17 -14.15
C THR A 47 -5.42 -3.17 -14.51
N THR A 48 -6.11 -3.73 -13.52
CA THR A 48 -7.23 -4.67 -13.71
C THR A 48 -8.54 -3.94 -14.08
N LEU A 49 -8.84 -2.81 -13.44
CA LEU A 49 -10.09 -2.06 -13.63
C LEU A 49 -10.03 -1.13 -14.84
N PHE A 50 -8.89 -0.50 -15.08
CA PHE A 50 -8.70 0.52 -16.12
C PHE A 50 -7.80 0.02 -17.26
N LYS A 51 -8.00 -1.23 -17.72
CA LYS A 51 -7.14 -1.94 -18.69
C LYS A 51 -6.75 -1.13 -19.94
N SER A 52 -7.63 -0.25 -20.42
CA SER A 52 -7.41 0.62 -21.59
C SER A 52 -6.44 1.79 -21.36
N LYS A 53 -6.02 2.01 -20.12
CA LYS A 53 -5.08 3.06 -19.70
C LYS A 53 -3.68 2.54 -19.38
N PHE A 54 -3.46 1.24 -19.56
CA PHE A 54 -2.19 0.58 -19.29
C PHE A 54 -1.74 -0.24 -20.50
N THR A 55 -0.43 -0.29 -20.74
CA THR A 55 0.16 -1.14 -21.78
C THR A 55 -0.03 -2.63 -21.46
N LYS A 56 0.22 -3.50 -22.44
CA LYS A 56 0.19 -4.95 -22.19
C LYS A 56 1.23 -5.35 -21.14
N GLN A 57 2.43 -4.78 -21.19
CA GLN A 57 3.48 -5.06 -20.20
C GLN A 57 3.09 -4.58 -18.81
N GLU A 58 2.53 -3.36 -18.68
CA GLU A 58 2.04 -2.84 -17.40
C GLU A 58 0.92 -3.71 -16.81
N ARG A 59 0.04 -4.27 -17.66
CA ARG A 59 -1.02 -5.18 -17.20
C ARG A 59 -0.47 -6.51 -16.69
N GLU A 60 0.54 -7.09 -17.36
CA GLU A 60 1.18 -8.31 -16.89
C GLU A 60 1.96 -8.08 -15.58
N ALA A 61 2.73 -6.98 -15.50
CA ALA A 61 3.39 -6.59 -14.26
C ALA A 61 2.39 -6.31 -13.12
N GLY A 62 1.24 -5.72 -13.45
CA GLY A 62 0.16 -5.43 -12.50
C GLY A 62 -0.42 -6.70 -11.85
N LYS A 63 -0.45 -7.84 -12.55
CA LYS A 63 -0.89 -9.11 -11.94
C LYS A 63 0.05 -9.55 -10.82
N THR A 64 1.36 -9.45 -11.05
CA THR A 64 2.39 -9.79 -10.05
C THR A 64 2.26 -8.91 -8.80
N ASN A 65 1.85 -7.65 -8.97
CA ASN A 65 1.67 -6.71 -7.87
C ASN A 65 0.60 -7.12 -6.84
N TYR A 66 -0.37 -7.98 -7.18
CA TYR A 66 -1.29 -8.53 -6.17
C TYR A 66 -0.52 -9.33 -5.12
N VAL A 67 0.38 -10.22 -5.56
CA VAL A 67 1.19 -11.07 -4.68
C VAL A 67 2.24 -10.24 -3.96
N LEU A 68 2.90 -9.32 -4.65
CA LEU A 68 3.90 -8.45 -4.02
C LEU A 68 3.27 -7.60 -2.92
N GLY A 69 2.13 -6.97 -3.17
CA GLY A 69 1.44 -6.19 -2.17
C GLY A 69 0.88 -7.00 -1.01
N ALA A 70 0.32 -8.18 -1.30
CA ALA A 70 -0.09 -9.14 -0.29
C ALA A 70 1.07 -9.55 0.64
N SER A 71 2.28 -9.63 0.10
CA SER A 71 3.51 -9.99 0.83
C SER A 71 4.30 -8.77 1.34
N PHE A 72 3.71 -7.57 1.33
CA PHE A 72 4.36 -6.33 1.80
C PHE A 72 5.63 -5.92 1.01
N ILE A 73 5.73 -6.33 -0.25
CA ILE A 73 6.80 -5.92 -1.17
C ILE A 73 6.32 -4.69 -1.93
N THR A 74 6.72 -3.52 -1.45
CA THR A 74 6.26 -2.22 -2.00
C THR A 74 6.91 -1.91 -3.35
N GLU A 75 8.07 -2.52 -3.62
CA GLU A 75 8.94 -2.32 -4.77
C GLU A 75 8.26 -2.67 -6.10
N GLY A 76 7.20 -3.48 -6.09
CA GLY A 76 6.38 -3.75 -7.28
C GLY A 76 5.78 -2.48 -7.91
N ALA A 77 5.72 -1.37 -7.16
CA ALA A 77 5.29 -0.07 -7.65
C ALA A 77 6.38 0.71 -8.41
N ILE A 78 7.67 0.38 -8.24
CA ILE A 78 8.79 1.14 -8.82
C ILE A 78 8.70 1.26 -10.34
N PRO A 79 8.44 0.19 -11.12
CA PRO A 79 8.39 0.31 -12.58
C PRO A 79 7.29 1.26 -13.06
N PHE A 80 6.16 1.31 -12.35
CA PHE A 80 5.03 2.19 -12.67
C PHE A 80 5.33 3.63 -12.29
N ALA A 81 5.93 3.84 -11.11
CA ALA A 81 6.35 5.16 -10.65
C ALA A 81 7.48 5.74 -11.52
N ALA A 82 8.38 4.90 -12.03
CA ALA A 82 9.41 5.34 -12.97
C ALA A 82 8.81 5.77 -14.33
N ALA A 83 7.77 5.07 -14.80
CA ALA A 83 7.12 5.37 -16.07
C ALA A 83 6.20 6.62 -16.02
N ASP A 84 5.49 6.83 -14.91
CA ASP A 84 4.56 7.96 -14.73
C ASP A 84 4.59 8.49 -13.27
N PRO A 85 5.69 9.11 -12.84
CA PRO A 85 5.90 9.50 -11.44
C PRO A 85 4.85 10.50 -10.96
N GLY A 86 4.49 11.44 -11.82
CA GLY A 86 3.55 12.52 -11.50
C GLY A 86 2.14 12.04 -11.17
N ARG A 87 1.72 10.87 -11.68
CA ARG A 87 0.40 10.30 -11.36
C ARG A 87 0.47 9.17 -10.36
N VAL A 88 1.49 8.31 -10.46
CA VAL A 88 1.60 7.12 -9.62
C VAL A 88 1.93 7.50 -8.18
N ILE A 89 2.96 8.31 -7.95
CA ILE A 89 3.44 8.64 -6.59
C ILE A 89 2.35 9.34 -5.76
N PRO A 90 1.67 10.39 -6.26
CA PRO A 90 0.58 10.99 -5.50
C PRO A 90 -0.56 10.02 -5.22
N SER A 91 -0.92 9.16 -6.18
CA SER A 91 -2.02 8.20 -6.02
C SER A 91 -1.74 7.17 -4.93
N ILE A 92 -0.52 6.59 -4.91
CA ILE A 92 -0.14 5.62 -3.88
C ILE A 92 0.02 6.29 -2.51
N ILE A 93 0.52 7.53 -2.44
CA ILE A 93 0.62 8.27 -1.17
C ILE A 93 -0.76 8.48 -0.57
N VAL A 94 -1.72 8.97 -1.36
CA VAL A 94 -3.09 9.23 -0.87
C VAL A 94 -3.76 7.94 -0.41
N GLY A 95 -3.69 6.87 -1.19
CA GLY A 95 -4.27 5.59 -0.78
C GLY A 95 -3.61 5.01 0.47
N SER A 96 -2.29 5.07 0.58
CA SER A 96 -1.56 4.61 1.77
C SER A 96 -1.87 5.46 3.01
N ALA A 97 -2.05 6.77 2.84
CA ALA A 97 -2.48 7.66 3.92
C ALA A 97 -3.89 7.31 4.40
N VAL A 98 -4.82 7.02 3.48
CA VAL A 98 -6.18 6.55 3.81
C VAL A 98 -6.13 5.24 4.59
N ALA A 99 -5.33 4.25 4.16
CA ALA A 99 -5.20 3.01 4.90
C ALA A 99 -4.65 3.25 6.32
N GLY A 100 -3.57 4.03 6.47
CA GLY A 100 -3.01 4.36 7.78
C GLY A 100 -3.97 5.14 8.69
N ALA A 101 -4.79 6.05 8.12
CA ALA A 101 -5.82 6.76 8.87
C ALA A 101 -6.92 5.80 9.35
N LEU A 102 -7.38 4.88 8.49
CA LEU A 102 -8.39 3.89 8.85
C LEU A 102 -7.88 2.93 9.93
N THR A 103 -6.61 2.50 9.88
CA THR A 103 -6.05 1.67 10.96
C THR A 103 -6.07 2.40 12.31
N ALA A 104 -5.82 3.71 12.32
CA ALA A 104 -5.89 4.51 13.53
C ALA A 104 -7.35 4.67 14.02
N ILE A 105 -8.29 4.95 13.13
CA ILE A 105 -9.73 5.06 13.46
C ILE A 105 -10.27 3.76 14.05
N PHE A 106 -9.85 2.62 13.50
CA PHE A 106 -10.25 1.30 13.97
C PHE A 106 -9.46 0.80 15.19
N ASN A 107 -8.55 1.62 15.74
CA ASN A 107 -7.68 1.27 16.85
C ASN A 107 -6.93 -0.05 16.64
N ILE A 108 -6.42 -0.26 15.42
CA ILE A 108 -5.64 -1.47 15.10
C ILE A 108 -4.20 -1.28 15.56
N GLY A 109 -3.68 -2.29 16.24
CA GLY A 109 -2.27 -2.40 16.61
C GLY A 109 -1.61 -3.61 15.94
N LEU A 110 -0.31 -3.52 15.65
CA LEU A 110 0.45 -4.65 15.11
C LEU A 110 1.73 -4.86 15.92
N PRO A 111 1.81 -5.96 16.71
CA PRO A 111 2.99 -6.25 17.53
C PRO A 111 4.12 -6.93 16.73
N ALA A 112 3.81 -7.53 15.58
CA ALA A 112 4.80 -8.17 14.73
C ALA A 112 5.59 -7.11 13.94
N PRO A 113 6.93 -7.14 13.93
CA PRO A 113 7.77 -6.18 13.19
C PRO A 113 7.84 -6.53 11.69
N HIS A 114 6.71 -6.90 11.09
CA HIS A 114 6.61 -7.29 9.70
C HIS A 114 5.21 -6.98 9.15
N GLY A 115 5.09 -6.84 7.83
CA GLY A 115 3.83 -6.58 7.16
C GLY A 115 3.30 -7.80 6.40
N GLY A 116 2.22 -7.60 5.66
CA GLY A 116 1.67 -8.58 4.73
C GLY A 116 0.48 -9.35 5.28
N LEU A 117 -0.13 -10.17 4.43
CA LEU A 117 -1.29 -11.00 4.77
C LEU A 117 -1.00 -11.98 5.91
N PHE A 118 0.25 -12.41 6.05
CA PHE A 118 0.70 -13.37 7.06
C PHE A 118 0.59 -12.85 8.50
N VAL A 119 0.64 -11.53 8.70
CA VAL A 119 0.59 -10.92 10.03
C VAL A 119 -0.80 -10.41 10.40
N ILE A 120 -1.77 -10.43 9.48
CA ILE A 120 -3.14 -9.97 9.74
C ILE A 120 -3.79 -10.70 10.92
N PRO A 121 -3.62 -12.03 11.11
CA PRO A 121 -4.19 -12.71 12.27
C PRO A 121 -3.55 -12.30 13.62
N LEU A 122 -2.40 -11.62 13.58
CA LEU A 122 -1.64 -11.22 14.77
C LEU A 122 -1.93 -9.79 15.21
N VAL A 123 -2.75 -9.03 14.48
CA VAL A 123 -3.09 -7.66 14.85
C VAL A 123 -3.93 -7.62 16.13
N TYR A 124 -3.69 -6.62 16.96
CA TYR A 124 -4.60 -6.24 18.02
C TYR A 124 -5.78 -5.43 17.45
N GLY A 125 -6.96 -5.64 18.01
CA GLY A 125 -8.21 -5.09 17.49
C GLY A 125 -8.88 -6.07 16.52
N ASN A 126 -9.48 -5.56 15.45
CA ASN A 126 -10.25 -6.36 14.50
C ASN A 126 -9.48 -6.60 13.20
N ALA A 127 -8.99 -7.83 13.01
CA ALA A 127 -8.27 -8.25 11.81
C ALA A 127 -9.04 -8.03 10.50
N PHE A 128 -10.37 -8.18 10.53
CA PHE A 128 -11.22 -7.92 9.38
C PHE A 128 -11.27 -6.42 9.03
N MET A 129 -11.32 -5.55 10.04
CA MET A 129 -11.25 -4.09 9.82
C MET A 129 -9.88 -3.64 9.31
N TYR A 130 -8.80 -4.31 9.72
CA TYR A 130 -7.46 -4.07 9.17
C TYR A 130 -7.39 -4.43 7.68
N LEU A 131 -7.96 -5.58 7.29
CA LEU A 131 -8.06 -5.98 5.90
C LEU A 131 -8.89 -4.97 5.09
N ILE A 132 -10.02 -4.49 5.64
CA ILE A 132 -10.83 -3.44 5.03
C ILE A 132 -10.00 -2.15 4.83
N ALA A 133 -9.23 -1.72 5.83
CA ALA A 133 -8.40 -0.52 5.71
C ALA A 133 -7.41 -0.60 4.53
N ILE A 134 -6.74 -1.75 4.37
CA ILE A 134 -5.82 -2.01 3.26
C ILE A 134 -6.56 -2.00 1.92
N ILE A 135 -7.70 -2.70 1.84
CA ILE A 135 -8.51 -2.78 0.61
C ILE A 135 -9.02 -1.39 0.21
N VAL A 136 -9.51 -0.59 1.16
CA VAL A 136 -9.98 0.77 0.90
C VAL A 136 -8.84 1.66 0.39
N GLY A 137 -7.65 1.60 1.02
CA GLY A 137 -6.48 2.34 0.52
C GLY A 137 -6.07 1.92 -0.89
N ALA A 138 -6.12 0.63 -1.19
CA ALA A 138 -5.83 0.10 -2.52
C ALA A 138 -6.88 0.55 -3.56
N ILE A 139 -8.16 0.56 -3.21
CA ILE A 139 -9.24 1.09 -4.07
C ILE A 139 -9.06 2.58 -4.31
N VAL A 140 -8.75 3.38 -3.28
CA VAL A 140 -8.49 4.82 -3.43
C VAL A 140 -7.33 5.06 -4.39
N THR A 141 -6.23 4.33 -4.22
CA THR A 141 -5.09 4.36 -5.16
C THR A 141 -5.53 4.02 -6.57
N ALA A 142 -6.31 2.96 -6.74
CA ALA A 142 -6.74 2.46 -8.03
C ALA A 142 -7.65 3.44 -8.77
N LEU A 143 -8.59 4.06 -8.05
CA LEU A 143 -9.50 5.07 -8.59
C LEU A 143 -8.73 6.35 -8.94
N MET A 144 -7.85 6.83 -8.05
CA MET A 144 -7.09 8.05 -8.30
C MET A 144 -6.15 7.90 -9.50
N LEU A 145 -5.38 6.81 -9.54
CA LEU A 145 -4.49 6.51 -10.67
C LEU A 145 -5.30 6.23 -11.94
N GLY A 146 -6.35 5.44 -11.82
CA GLY A 146 -7.22 5.05 -12.91
C GLY A 146 -7.93 6.23 -13.57
N PHE A 147 -8.46 7.19 -12.82
CA PHE A 147 -9.12 8.36 -13.39
C PHE A 147 -8.14 9.34 -14.00
N TRP A 148 -6.99 9.58 -13.35
CA TRP A 148 -6.03 10.58 -13.81
C TRP A 148 -5.21 10.11 -15.03
N LYS A 149 -4.91 8.81 -15.14
CA LYS A 149 -4.15 8.27 -16.28
C LYS A 149 -4.98 8.43 -17.58
N LYS A 150 -4.34 8.82 -18.69
CA LYS A 150 -5.00 8.95 -19.99
C LYS A 150 -5.06 7.57 -20.69
N LYS A 151 -5.97 7.39 -21.64
CA LYS A 151 -6.00 6.18 -22.47
C LYS A 151 -4.65 6.04 -23.19
N THR A 152 -4.10 4.83 -23.15
CA THR A 152 -2.92 4.48 -23.95
C THR A 152 -3.45 4.23 -25.36
N VAL A 153 -3.08 5.09 -26.31
CA VAL A 153 -3.38 4.90 -27.75
C VAL A 153 -2.53 3.77 -28.28
#